data_AF-A0A6C0EGB1-F1
#
_entry.id   AF-A0A6C0EGB1-F1
#
_cell.length_a   1.000
_cell.length_b   1.000
_cell.length_c   1.000
_cell.angle_alpha   90.00
_cell.angle_beta   90.00
_cell.angle_gamma   90.00
#
_symmetry.space_group_name_H-M   'P 1'
#
loop_
_entity.id
_entity.type
_entity.pdbx_description
1 polymer ?
#
loop_
_entity_poly.entity_id
_entity_poly.type
_entity_poly.pdbx_seq_one_letter_code
_entity_poly.pdbx_strand_id
1 'polypeptide(L)' 'MQMENGRMMVLHSLIIGVLLYLVMIFLLGQNKIVAENRSILLSATLLIYMILFGHGLPSAINKKLF' A
#
# COMPACT_ATOMS: atom_id res chain seq x y z
N MET A 1 -3.12 -13.94 10.98
CA MET A 1 -3.00 -12.46 10.90
C MET A 1 -1.80 -12.02 11.71
N GLN A 2 -0.71 -11.66 11.05
CA GLN A 2 0.33 -10.91 11.73
C GLN A 2 -0.06 -9.44 11.66
N MET A 3 -0.53 -8.95 12.79
CA MET A 3 -0.90 -7.56 12.97
C MET A 3 0.33 -6.80 13.45
N GLU A 4 1.03 -6.19 12.51
CA GLU A 4 2.10 -5.25 12.82
C GLU A 4 1.53 -3.94 13.37
N ASN A 5 2.41 -3.11 13.93
CA ASN A 5 2.02 -1.78 14.40
C ASN A 5 1.52 -0.92 13.23
N GLY A 6 0.48 -0.09 13.44
CA GLY A 6 -0.07 0.76 12.36
C GLY A 6 0.96 1.68 11.68
N ARG A 7 1.97 2.15 12.42
CA ARG A 7 3.13 2.89 11.86
C ARG A 7 3.92 2.08 10.83
N MET A 8 4.08 0.78 11.06
CA MET A 8 4.73 -0.12 10.10
C MET A 8 3.88 -0.33 8.86
N MET A 9 2.55 -0.35 8.99
CA MET A 9 1.65 -0.44 7.82
C MET A 9 1.75 0.80 6.93
N VAL A 10 1.88 1.99 7.53
CA VAL A 10 2.17 3.22 6.79
C VAL A 10 3.50 3.10 6.04
N LEU A 11 4.58 2.68 6.71
CA LEU A 11 5.88 2.48 6.07
C LEU A 11 5.84 1.48 4.92
N HIS A 12 5.16 0.34 5.10
CA HIS A 12 4.97 -0.64 4.02
C HIS A 12 4.23 -0.03 2.82
N SER A 13 3.11 0.66 3.06
CA SER A 13 2.33 1.27 1.98
C SER A 13 3.14 2.33 1.23
N LEU A 14 3.97 3.10 1.94
CA LEU A 14 4.85 4.10 1.36
C LEU A 14 5.92 3.46 0.47
N ILE A 15 6.61 2.43 0.97
CA ILE A 15 7.63 1.70 0.20
C ILE A 15 7.02 1.07 -1.05
N ILE A 16 5.86 0.41 -0.92
CA ILE A 16 5.16 -0.20 -2.06
C ILE A 16 4.72 0.88 -3.06
N GLY A 17 4.21 2.02 -2.58
CA GLY A 17 3.84 3.15 -3.43
C GLY A 17 5.01 3.71 -4.25
N VAL A 18 6.17 3.90 -3.61
CA VAL A 18 7.40 4.33 -4.30
C VAL A 18 7.85 3.29 -5.33
N LEU A 19 7.84 2.01 -4.99
CA LEU A 19 8.19 0.94 -5.92
C LEU A 19 7.24 0.91 -7.13
N LEU A 20 5.92 1.05 -6.90
CA LEU A 20 4.92 1.14 -7.97
C LEU A 20 5.17 2.33 -8.90
N TYR A 21 5.49 3.50 -8.35
CA TYR A 21 5.84 4.69 -9.14
C TYR A 21 7.06 4.43 -10.05
N LEU A 22 8.13 3.87 -9.49
CA LEU A 22 9.34 3.54 -10.25
C LEU A 22 9.05 2.52 -11.35
N VAL A 23 8.27 1.47 -11.05
CA VAL A 23 7.85 0.48 -12.05
C VAL A 23 7.05 1.14 -13.17
N MET A 24 6.10 2.03 -12.84
CA MET A 24 5.28 2.70 -13.85
C MET A 24 6.11 3.58 -14.79
N ILE A 25 7.16 4.23 -14.30
CA ILE A 25 8.03 5.05 -15.14
C ILE A 25 9.02 4.19 -15.93
N PHE A 26 9.77 3.33 -15.25
CA PHE A 26 10.93 2.66 -15.86
C PHE A 26 10.57 1.39 -16.63
N LEU A 27 9.53 0.66 -16.21
CA LEU A 27 9.10 -0.57 -16.87
C LEU A 27 7.91 -0.34 -17.81
N LEU A 28 6.96 0.53 -17.41
CA LEU A 28 5.72 0.75 -18.18
C LEU A 28 5.73 2.03 -19.04
N GLY A 29 6.75 2.89 -18.92
CA GLY A 29 6.89 4.10 -19.72
C GLY A 29 5.78 5.14 -19.50
N GLN A 30 5.10 5.12 -18.34
CA GLN A 30 4.00 6.05 -18.06
C GLN A 30 4.50 7.48 -17.82
N ASN A 31 3.65 8.46 -18.15
CA ASN A 31 3.89 9.86 -17.80
C ASN A 31 3.98 10.03 -16.27
N LYS A 32 4.90 10.87 -15.80
CA LYS A 32 5.16 11.12 -14.36
C LYS A 32 3.90 11.45 -13.56
N ILE A 33 3.02 12.32 -14.06
CA ILE A 33 1.79 12.72 -13.36
C ILE A 33 0.82 11.54 -13.26
N VAL A 34 0.74 10.73 -14.32
CA VAL A 34 -0.10 9.52 -14.33
C VAL A 34 0.44 8.47 -13.37
N ALA A 35 1.75 8.24 -13.39
CA ALA A 35 2.42 7.31 -12.50
C ALA A 35 2.23 7.73 -11.03
N GLU A 36 2.45 9.01 -10.71
CA GLU A 36 2.29 9.57 -9.36
C GLU A 36 0.86 9.39 -8.84
N ASN A 37 -0.14 9.86 -9.59
CA ASN A 37 -1.54 9.76 -9.17
C ASN A 37 -1.96 8.30 -8.96
N ARG A 38 -1.57 7.40 -9.86
CA ARG A 38 -1.92 5.97 -9.77
C ARG A 38 -1.18 5.27 -8.63
N SER A 39 0.11 5.53 -8.44
CA SER A 39 0.90 4.90 -7.37
C SER A 39 0.42 5.34 -5.99
N ILE A 40 0.06 6.62 -5.83
CA ILE A 40 -0.50 7.15 -4.57
C ILE A 40 -1.87 6.51 -4.29
N LEU A 41 -2.75 6.44 -5.30
CA LEU A 41 -4.07 5.81 -5.15
C LEU A 41 -3.95 4.33 -4.74
N LEU A 42 -3.05 3.58 -5.38
CA LEU A 42 -2.81 2.17 -5.05
C LEU A 42 -2.20 2.03 -3.64
N SER A 43 -1.24 2.88 -3.28
CA SER A 43 -0.63 2.91 -1.95
C SER A 43 -1.66 3.19 -0.84
N ALA A 44 -2.54 4.17 -1.03
CA ALA A 44 -3.63 4.47 -0.09
C ALA A 44 -4.60 3.29 0.06
N THR A 45 -4.95 2.64 -1.05
CA THR A 45 -5.80 1.45 -1.03
C THR A 45 -5.14 0.29 -0.26
N LEU A 46 -3.84 0.07 -0.49
CA LEU A 46 -3.06 -0.94 0.24
C LEU A 46 -2.92 -0.62 1.73
N LEU A 47 -2.81 0.66 2.10
CA LEU A 47 -2.80 1.07 3.51
C LEU A 47 -4.13 0.71 4.19
N ILE A 48 -5.25 1.04 3.55
CA ILE A 48 -6.59 0.65 4.04
C ILE A 48 -6.66 -0.86 4.22
N TYR A 49 -6.24 -1.64 3.21
CA TYR A 49 -6.17 -3.09 3.28
C TYR A 49 -5.34 -3.58 4.48
N MET A 50 -4.13 -3.05 4.67
CA MET A 50 -3.24 -3.51 5.75
C MET A 50 -3.77 -3.16 7.14
N ILE A 51 -4.42 -2.01 7.31
CA ILE A 51 -5.05 -1.62 8.58
C ILE A 51 -6.23 -2.56 8.91
N LEU A 52 -7.00 -2.95 7.90
CA LEU A 52 -8.15 -3.83 8.05
C LEU A 52 -7.76 -5.30 8.24
N PHE A 53 -6.79 -5.82 7.50
CA PHE A 53 -6.53 -7.27 7.38
C PHE A 53 -5.12 -7.69 7.81
N GLY A 54 -4.20 -6.75 8.00
CA GLY A 54 -2.79 -7.01 8.27
C GLY A 54 -1.94 -7.14 7.00
N HIS A 55 -0.67 -7.52 7.16
CA HIS A 55 0.31 -7.62 6.05
C HIS A 55 0.04 -8.79 5.09
N GLY A 56 -0.49 -9.90 5.61
CA GLY A 56 -0.73 -11.13 4.84
C GLY A 56 -2.10 -11.19 4.16
N LEU A 57 -2.45 -12.37 3.64
CA LEU A 57 -3.78 -12.66 3.07
C LEU A 57 -4.90 -12.41 4.08
N PRO A 58 -6.09 -11.97 3.62
CA PRO A 58 -7.19 -11.66 4.51
C PRO A 58 -7.73 -12.95 5.14
N SER A 59 -7.66 -13.05 6.46
CA SER A 59 -8.29 -14.16 7.19
C SER A 59 -9.32 -13.70 8.21
N ALA A 60 -9.20 -12.48 8.74
CA ALA A 60 -10.27 -11.76 9.43
C ALA A 60 -9.97 -10.26 9.49
N ILE A 61 -10.93 -9.48 9.99
CA ILE A 61 -10.78 -8.05 10.24
C ILE A 61 -10.02 -7.81 11.56
N ASN A 62 -9.19 -6.77 11.58
CA ASN A 62 -8.52 -6.23 12.75
C ASN A 62 -9.52 -5.89 13.87
N LYS A 63 -9.51 -6.70 14.94
CA LYS A 63 -10.40 -6.52 16.10
C LYS A 63 -10.04 -5.32 16.99
N LYS A 64 -8.87 -4.70 16.81
CA LYS A 64 -8.41 -3.53 17.57
C LYS A 64 -8.82 -2.20 16.91
N LEU A 65 -9.62 -2.27 15.84
CA LEU A 65 -10.10 -1.10 15.10
C LEU A 65 -11.34 -0.46 15.74
N PHE A 66 -12.04 -1.20 16.61
CA PHE A 66 -13.24 -0.81 17.33
C PHE A 66 -13.06 -1.15 18.82
#